data_AF-U3U698-F1
#
_entry.id   AF-U3U698-F1
#
_cell.length_a   1.000
_cell.length_b   1.000
_cell.length_c   1.000
_cell.angle_alpha   90.00
_cell.angle_beta   90.00
_cell.angle_gamma   90.00
#
_symmetry.space_group_name_H-M   'P 1'
#
loop_
_entity.id
_entity.type
_entity.pdbx_description
1 polymer ?
#
loop_
_entity_poly.entity_id
_entity_poly.type
_entity_poly.pdbx_seq_one_letter_code
_entity_poly.pdbx_strand_id
1 'polypeptide(L)'
;MTLQVDFWVLVSYLFGLAGFLAGLARWFIRETEKRQAERFASLERLMREASDKGSRLEREVLEFKVEVPERYVRRDEFIHYQQVVESRLDAIYQKLETIQLRQVAGG
;
A
#
# COMPACT_ATOMS: atom_id res chain seq x y z
N MET A 1 9.39 -49.13 62.37
CA MET A 1 7.94 -48.94 62.20
C MET A 1 7.65 -48.87 60.71
N THR A 2 7.07 -49.92 60.13
CA THR A 2 6.79 -49.99 58.70
C THR A 2 5.49 -49.27 58.40
N LEU A 3 5.54 -48.18 57.65
CA LEU A 3 4.34 -47.52 57.12
C LEU A 3 3.57 -48.52 56.24
N GLN A 4 2.55 -49.16 56.80
CA GLN A 4 1.55 -49.89 56.03
C GLN A 4 0.63 -48.85 55.39
N VAL A 5 0.99 -48.39 54.20
CA VAL A 5 0.11 -47.54 53.40
C VAL A 5 -0.92 -48.44 52.74
N ASP A 6 -2.20 -48.14 52.97
CA ASP A 6 -3.31 -48.85 52.33
C ASP A 6 -3.26 -48.60 50.81
N PHE A 7 -3.27 -49.68 50.04
CA PHE A 7 -3.18 -49.65 48.58
C PHE A 7 -4.25 -48.74 47.98
N TRP A 8 -5.46 -48.73 48.54
CA TRP A 8 -6.56 -47.91 48.06
C TRP A 8 -6.34 -46.41 48.28
N VAL A 9 -5.69 -46.04 49.39
CA VAL A 9 -5.32 -44.64 49.65
C VAL A 9 -4.29 -44.18 48.62
N LEU A 10 -3.30 -45.03 48.29
CA LEU A 10 -2.29 -44.70 47.27
C LEU A 10 -2.93 -44.50 45.88
N VAL A 11 -3.88 -45.37 45.50
CA VAL A 11 -4.62 -45.26 44.23
C VAL A 11 -5.46 -43.98 44.20
N SER A 12 -6.16 -43.64 45.28
CA SER A 12 -6.96 -42.41 45.35
C SER A 12 -6.10 -41.14 45.23
N TYR A 13 -4.91 -41.14 45.83
CA TYR A 13 -3.96 -40.02 45.75
C TYR A 13 -3.43 -39.86 44.33
N LEU A 14 -3.16 -40.98 43.64
CA LEU A 14 -2.75 -40.98 42.23
C LEU A 14 -3.84 -40.40 41.31
N PHE A 15 -5.09 -40.83 41.49
CA PHE A 15 -6.23 -40.33 40.71
C PHE A 15 -6.55 -38.86 41.02
N GLY A 16 -6.45 -38.44 42.27
CA GLY A 16 -6.61 -37.03 42.66
C GLY A 16 -5.54 -36.14 42.03
N LEU A 17 -4.28 -36.58 42.05
CA LEU A 17 -3.17 -35.88 41.41
C LEU A 17 -3.31 -35.84 39.88
N ALA A 18 -3.74 -36.95 39.27
CA ALA A 18 -4.02 -37.01 37.83
C ALA A 18 -5.17 -36.08 37.43
N GLY A 19 -6.26 -36.04 38.21
CA GLY A 19 -7.39 -35.13 37.98
C GLY A 19 -7.00 -33.66 38.14
N PHE A 20 -6.16 -33.35 39.14
CA PHE A 20 -5.63 -32.00 39.34
C PHE A 20 -4.76 -31.54 38.16
N LEU A 21 -3.84 -32.39 37.69
CA LEU A 21 -3.01 -32.11 36.51
C LEU A 21 -3.85 -31.95 35.25
N ALA A 22 -4.88 -32.77 35.05
CA ALA A 22 -5.81 -32.65 33.93
C ALA A 22 -6.61 -31.34 34.00
N GLY A 23 -7.03 -30.92 35.21
CA GLY A 23 -7.70 -29.64 35.44
C GLY A 23 -6.82 -28.45 35.07
N LEU A 24 -5.55 -28.46 35.50
CA LEU A 24 -4.57 -27.43 35.16
C LEU A 24 -4.27 -27.40 33.65
N ALA A 25 -4.09 -28.56 33.02
CA ALA A 25 -3.86 -28.65 31.58
C ALA A 25 -5.04 -28.05 30.80
N ARG A 26 -6.28 -28.39 31.19
CA ARG A 26 -7.48 -27.86 30.54
C ARG A 26 -7.67 -26.36 30.77
N TRP A 27 -7.30 -25.87 31.96
CA TRP A 27 -7.31 -24.44 32.25
C TRP A 27 -6.29 -23.67 31.40
N PHE A 28 -5.06 -24.19 31.32
CA PHE A 28 -4.00 -23.58 30.52
C PHE A 28 -4.35 -23.52 29.04
N ILE A 29 -4.89 -24.60 28.48
CA ILE A 29 -5.34 -24.65 27.07
C ILE A 29 -6.38 -23.55 26.80
N ARG A 30 -7.41 -23.44 27.65
CA ARG A 30 -8.48 -22.44 27.49
C ARG A 30 -7.97 -20.99 27.53
N GLU A 31 -6.99 -20.70 28.38
CA GLU A 31 -6.39 -19.37 28.46
C GLU A 31 -5.53 -19.07 27.22
N THR A 32 -4.80 -20.06 26.72
CA THR A 32 -3.99 -19.90 25.50
C THR A 32 -4.84 -19.75 24.24
N GLU A 33 -5.95 -20.47 24.12
CA GLU A 33 -6.88 -20.36 22.99
C GLU A 33 -7.46 -18.95 22.88
N LYS A 34 -7.88 -18.35 24.00
CA LYS A 34 -8.42 -16.97 24.01
C LYS A 34 -7.39 -15.96 23.52
N ARG A 35 -6.17 -16.01 24.06
CA ARG A 35 -5.08 -15.10 23.66
C ARG A 35 -4.69 -15.28 22.19
N GLN A 36 -4.68 -16.52 21.70
CA GLN A 36 -4.42 -16.78 20.30
C GLN A 36 -5.56 -16.25 19.42
N ALA A 37 -6.82 -16.48 19.78
CA ALA A 37 -7.97 -15.98 19.04
C ALA A 37 -7.98 -14.45 18.94
N GLU A 38 -7.67 -13.73 20.02
CA GLU A 38 -7.53 -12.27 20.02
C GLU A 38 -6.40 -11.80 19.08
N ARG A 39 -5.24 -12.48 19.12
CA ARG A 39 -4.11 -12.19 18.22
C ARG A 39 -4.48 -12.43 16.75
N PHE A 40 -5.11 -13.56 16.44
CA PHE A 40 -5.58 -13.87 15.08
C PHE A 40 -6.60 -12.83 14.59
N ALA A 41 -7.56 -12.44 15.43
CA ALA A 41 -8.52 -11.39 15.09
C ALA A 41 -7.83 -10.04 14.84
N SER A 42 -6.80 -9.69 15.62
CA SER A 42 -6.04 -8.45 15.40
C SER A 42 -5.22 -8.50 14.11
N LEU A 43 -4.60 -9.64 13.79
CA LEU A 43 -3.85 -9.86 12.55
C LEU A 43 -4.76 -9.79 11.33
N GLU A 44 -5.96 -10.39 11.40
CA GLU A 44 -6.92 -10.34 10.30
C GLU A 44 -7.37 -8.90 10.02
N ARG A 45 -7.59 -8.09 11.06
CA ARG A 45 -7.89 -6.66 10.90
C ARG A 45 -6.75 -5.90 10.24
N LEU A 46 -5.51 -6.12 10.70
CA LEU A 46 -4.33 -5.49 10.10
C LEU A 46 -4.14 -5.90 8.63
N MET A 47 -4.38 -7.16 8.28
CA MET A 47 -4.32 -7.64 6.90
C MET A 47 -5.39 -6.99 6.02
N ARG A 48 -6.63 -6.88 6.51
CA ARG A 48 -7.71 -6.18 5.79
C ARG A 48 -7.37 -4.72 5.57
N GLU A 49 -6.93 -4.01 6.60
CA GLU A 49 -6.52 -2.61 6.48
C GLU A 49 -5.32 -2.43 5.53
N ALA A 50 -4.34 -3.33 5.57
CA ALA A 50 -3.19 -3.30 4.66
C ALA A 50 -3.62 -3.54 3.21
N SER A 51 -4.53 -4.48 2.98
CA SER A 51 -5.12 -4.75 1.66
C SER A 51 -5.86 -3.53 1.13
N ASP A 52 -6.71 -2.90 1.94
CA ASP A 52 -7.46 -1.71 1.55
C ASP A 52 -6.54 -0.52 1.25
N LYS A 53 -5.52 -0.29 2.09
CA LYS A 53 -4.50 0.74 1.85
C LYS A 53 -3.70 0.45 0.57
N GLY A 54 -3.35 -0.81 0.33
CA GLY A 54 -2.64 -1.23 -0.87
C GLY A 54 -3.45 -0.96 -2.14
N SER A 55 -4.73 -1.31 -2.15
CA SER A 55 -5.62 -1.04 -3.28
C SER A 55 -5.81 0.47 -3.56
N ARG A 56 -5.92 1.28 -2.50
CA ARG A 56 -5.98 2.75 -2.66
C ARG A 56 -4.69 3.31 -3.25
N LEU A 57 -3.54 2.88 -2.73
CA LEU A 57 -2.24 3.31 -3.22
C LEU A 57 -2.04 2.90 -4.68
N GLU A 58 -2.46 1.70 -5.07
CA GLU A 58 -2.40 1.24 -6.46
C GLU A 58 -3.21 2.17 -7.38
N ARG A 59 -4.42 2.57 -6.95
CA ARG A 59 -5.25 3.51 -7.70
C ARG A 59 -4.59 4.89 -7.82
N GLU A 60 -4.04 5.43 -6.73
CA GLU A 60 -3.33 6.72 -6.73
C GLU A 60 -2.10 6.69 -7.64
N VAL A 61 -1.35 5.58 -7.63
CA VAL A 61 -0.20 5.41 -8.52
C VAL A 61 -0.62 5.31 -9.98
N LEU A 62 -1.74 4.63 -10.29
CA LEU A 62 -2.27 4.58 -11.64
C LEU A 62 -2.75 5.96 -12.11
N GLU A 63 -3.42 6.71 -11.26
CA GLU A 63 -3.85 8.09 -11.56
C GLU A 63 -2.64 9.00 -11.81
N PHE A 64 -1.62 8.94 -10.95
CA PHE A 64 -0.37 9.68 -11.12
C PHE A 64 0.34 9.32 -12.43
N LYS A 65 0.38 8.03 -12.79
CA LYS A 65 0.95 7.56 -14.06
C LYS A 65 0.22 8.09 -15.28
N VAL A 66 -1.07 8.43 -15.18
CA VAL A 66 -1.84 9.02 -16.27
C VAL A 66 -1.67 10.55 -16.30
N GLU A 67 -1.76 11.20 -15.13
CA GLU A 67 -1.69 12.65 -15.01
C GLU A 67 -0.33 13.21 -15.45
N VAL A 68 0.76 12.55 -15.09
CA VAL A 68 2.11 13.02 -15.41
C VAL A 68 2.30 13.12 -16.93
N PRO A 69 2.19 12.04 -17.73
CA PRO A 69 2.31 12.14 -19.18
C PRO A 69 1.36 13.16 -19.81
N GLU A 70 0.10 13.23 -19.38
CA GLU A 70 -0.87 14.17 -19.96
C GLU A 70 -0.42 15.63 -19.79
N ARG A 71 0.01 16.01 -18.57
CA ARG A 71 0.52 17.36 -18.30
C ARG A 71 1.82 17.65 -19.04
N TYR A 72 2.72 16.68 -19.11
CA TYR A 72 4.00 16.85 -19.82
C TYR A 72 3.80 16.99 -21.33
N VAL A 73 2.99 16.12 -21.94
CA VAL A 73 2.68 16.17 -23.38
C VAL A 73 1.95 17.46 -23.73
N ARG A 74 0.95 17.88 -22.94
CA ARG A 74 0.24 19.16 -23.18
C ARG A 74 1.18 20.36 -23.12
N ARG A 75 2.11 20.37 -22.16
CA ARG A 75 3.10 21.44 -22.05
C ARG A 75 4.03 21.47 -23.27
N ASP A 76 4.47 20.30 -23.71
CA ASP A 76 5.37 20.15 -24.86
C ASP A 76 4.68 20.59 -26.17
N GLU A 77 3.43 20.17 -26.39
CA GLU A 77 2.62 20.60 -27.54
C GLU A 77 2.42 22.13 -27.57
N PHE A 78 2.17 22.74 -26.40
CA PHE A 78 2.04 24.19 -26.32
C PHE A 78 3.35 24.91 -26.66
N ILE A 79 4.48 24.45 -26.13
CA ILE A 79 5.81 25.01 -26.44
C ILE A 79 6.10 24.86 -27.94
N HIS A 80 5.83 23.68 -28.51
CA HIS A 80 6.03 23.44 -29.92
C HIS A 80 5.13 24.33 -30.79
N TYR A 81 3.86 24.47 -30.44
CA TYR A 81 2.94 25.37 -31.15
C TYR A 81 3.43 26.82 -31.10
N GLN A 82 3.90 27.29 -29.94
CA GLN A 82 4.46 28.62 -29.81
C GLN A 82 5.69 28.82 -30.72
N GLN A 83 6.62 27.86 -30.76
CA GLN A 83 7.78 27.90 -31.65
C GLN A 83 7.38 27.90 -33.14
N VAL A 84 6.36 27.13 -33.51
CA VAL A 84 5.83 27.12 -34.89
C VAL A 84 5.18 28.46 -35.25
N VAL A 85 4.47 29.09 -34.32
CA VAL A 85 3.87 30.42 -34.54
C VAL A 85 4.97 31.49 -34.66
N GLU A 86 5.98 31.46 -33.80
CA GLU A 86 7.11 32.41 -33.81
C GLU A 86 7.90 32.30 -35.12
N SER A 87 8.29 31.08 -35.53
CA SER A 87 8.99 30.88 -36.80
C SER A 87 8.18 31.31 -38.03
N ARG A 88 6.85 31.18 -37.99
CA ARG A 88 5.98 31.69 -39.05
C ARG A 88 5.90 33.22 -39.04
N LEU A 89 5.84 33.86 -37.88
CA LEU A 89 5.88 35.31 -37.75
C LEU A 89 7.20 35.88 -38.26
N ASP A 90 8.33 35.24 -37.94
CA ASP A 90 9.65 35.62 -38.44
C ASP A 90 9.72 35.51 -39.97
N ALA A 91 9.17 34.44 -40.55
CA ALA A 91 9.10 34.27 -42.00
C ALA A 91 8.23 35.34 -42.68
N ILE A 92 7.15 35.78 -42.03
CA ILE A 92 6.32 36.90 -42.51
C ILE A 92 7.12 38.20 -42.45
N TYR A 93 7.81 38.45 -41.34
CA TYR A 93 8.64 39.63 -41.16
C TYR A 93 9.72 39.74 -42.25
N GLN A 94 10.46 38.65 -42.50
CA GLN A 94 11.46 38.58 -43.57
C GLN A 94 10.88 38.88 -44.96
N LYS A 95 9.68 38.37 -45.25
CA LYS A 95 9.00 38.65 -46.53
C LYS A 95 8.62 40.12 -46.64
N LEU A 96 8.15 40.74 -45.56
CA LEU A 96 7.76 42.14 -45.54
C LEU A 96 8.97 43.06 -45.72
N GLU A 97 10.07 42.77 -45.05
CA GLU A 97 11.35 43.48 -45.20
C GLU A 97 11.86 43.41 -46.64
N THR A 98 11.79 42.23 -47.26
CA THR A 98 12.15 42.04 -48.67
C THR A 98 11.31 42.92 -49.60
N ILE A 99 10.00 43.04 -49.34
CA ILE A 99 9.10 43.90 -50.12
C ILE A 99 9.45 45.39 -49.91
N GLN A 100 9.70 45.80 -48.67
CA GLN A 100 10.03 47.18 -48.34
C GLN A 100 11.37 47.61 -48.98
N LEU A 101 12.41 46.78 -48.91
CA LEU A 101 13.68 47.02 -49.59
C LEU A 101 13.49 47.18 -51.10
N ARG A 102 12.60 46.37 -51.70
CA ARG A 102 12.28 46.45 -53.13
C ARG A 102 11.55 47.74 -53.50
N GLN A 103 10.68 48.27 -52.63
CA GLN A 103 10.03 49.57 -52.83
C GLN A 103 11.02 50.74 -52.71
N VAL A 104 11.93 50.70 -51.73
CA VAL A 104 12.92 51.77 -51.52
C VAL A 104 13.98 51.80 -52.64
N ALA A 105 14.36 50.65 -53.19
CA ALA A 105 15.30 50.57 -54.32
C ALA A 105 14.66 50.86 -55.70
N GLY A 106 13.33 50.94 -55.77
CA GLY A 106 12.56 51.13 -57.00
C GLY A 106 12.02 52.55 -57.20
N GLY A 107 12.39 53.51 -56.34
CA GLY A 107 12.16 54.95 -56.51
C GLY A 107 13.47 55.67 -56.79
#